data_AF-A0AAF0F866-F1
#
_entry.id   AF-A0AAF0F866-F1
#
_cell.length_a   1.000
_cell.length_b   1.000
_cell.length_c   1.000
_cell.angle_alpha   90.00
_cell.angle_beta   90.00
_cell.angle_gamma   90.00
#
_symmetry.space_group_name_H-M   'P 1'
#
loop_
_entity.id
_entity.type
_entity.pdbx_description
1 polymer ?
#
loop_
_entity_poly.entity_id
_entity_poly.type
_entity_poly.pdbx_seq_one_letter_code
_entity_poly.pdbx_strand_id
1 'polypeptide(L)'
;MASAGTSDAKLASSSAGDEQDKVQISANEYNDSTPSEKEQQFARACYIMLALWPAMRQAVLEQWGGVDSEEKQTYLLSYLCDEYGSGKGSCPDADDLADLLDNYMAEEYDCQLEDDSSMLVAAHVIECYKAIFEEEHGQEFVNALEKTFAKAYKTVQNNATQHSDEELDDAELGDGETQSAIQHEDPPNQLINKPKPKPEIDEDGFETVVSRRRR
;
A
#
# COMPACT_ATOMS: atom_id res chain seq x y z
N MET A 1 -10.30 -75.03 60.22
CA MET A 1 -11.48 -74.19 59.96
C MET A 1 -11.14 -73.21 58.85
N ALA A 2 -12.03 -73.11 57.85
CA ALA A 2 -12.14 -72.13 56.74
C ALA A 2 -10.98 -72.09 55.71
N SER A 3 -11.16 -72.52 54.46
CA SER A 3 -11.97 -71.99 53.33
C SER A 3 -11.35 -70.82 52.56
N ALA A 4 -10.88 -71.17 51.34
CA ALA A 4 -11.24 -70.64 50.02
C ALA A 4 -10.99 -69.16 49.62
N GLY A 5 -10.48 -69.01 48.38
CA GLY A 5 -10.68 -67.87 47.48
C GLY A 5 -9.38 -67.20 47.02
N THR A 6 -9.15 -66.78 45.76
CA THR A 6 -9.81 -66.94 44.44
C THR A 6 -8.89 -66.23 43.43
N SER A 7 -8.82 -66.75 42.19
CA SER A 7 -8.57 -66.08 40.89
C SER A 7 -7.24 -65.32 40.66
N ASP A 8 -6.36 -65.72 39.72
CA ASP A 8 -6.44 -65.81 38.24
C ASP A 8 -6.20 -64.47 37.50
N ALA A 9 -5.04 -64.36 36.85
CA ALA A 9 -4.81 -63.90 35.46
C ALA A 9 -3.36 -63.40 35.30
N LYS A 10 -2.55 -64.14 34.54
CA LYS A 10 -1.12 -63.94 34.29
C LYS A 10 -0.86 -63.84 32.78
N LEU A 11 -0.15 -62.77 32.39
CA LEU A 11 0.73 -62.56 31.23
C LEU A 11 0.27 -62.86 29.77
N ALA A 12 0.36 -61.79 28.96
CA ALA A 12 0.89 -61.65 27.59
C ALA A 12 1.27 -62.88 26.74
N SER A 13 0.85 -62.91 25.45
CA SER A 13 1.71 -62.65 24.28
C SER A 13 1.00 -62.83 22.92
N SER A 14 1.28 -61.88 22.00
CA SER A 14 1.61 -62.02 20.57
C SER A 14 0.68 -62.60 19.51
N SER A 15 0.60 -61.82 18.41
CA SER A 15 0.77 -62.22 17.00
C SER A 15 -0.50 -62.32 16.13
N ALA A 16 -0.76 -61.26 15.36
CA ALA A 16 -1.29 -61.37 14.00
C ALA A 16 -0.67 -60.24 13.18
N GLY A 17 0.18 -60.63 12.22
CA GLY A 17 1.01 -59.74 11.43
C GLY A 17 0.26 -59.04 10.30
N ASP A 18 0.69 -57.80 10.11
CA ASP A 18 0.41 -56.86 9.03
C ASP A 18 0.65 -57.45 7.63
N GLU A 19 -0.39 -57.40 6.80
CA GLU A 19 -0.29 -57.53 5.35
C GLU A 19 -1.17 -56.44 4.72
N GLN A 20 -0.57 -55.27 4.48
CA GLN A 20 -1.05 -54.29 3.50
C GLN A 20 0.12 -53.66 2.76
N ASP A 21 0.19 -54.05 1.49
CA ASP A 21 1.07 -53.62 0.42
C ASP A 21 1.00 -52.11 0.16
N LYS A 22 2.14 -51.44 0.30
CA LYS A 22 2.80 -50.66 -0.76
C LYS A 22 1.90 -49.80 -1.68
N VAL A 23 1.68 -48.55 -1.29
CA VAL A 23 1.65 -47.42 -2.23
C VAL A 23 2.44 -46.27 -1.62
N GLN A 24 3.76 -46.30 -1.84
CA GLN A 24 4.63 -45.13 -1.71
C GLN A 24 4.30 -44.18 -2.87
N ILE A 25 3.37 -43.27 -2.66
CA ILE A 25 3.36 -41.99 -3.39
C ILE A 25 4.14 -41.02 -2.52
N SER A 26 5.36 -40.76 -2.96
CA SER A 26 6.22 -39.68 -2.50
C SER A 26 5.50 -38.34 -2.66
N ALA A 27 4.80 -37.92 -1.61
CA ALA A 27 4.47 -36.53 -1.37
C ALA A 27 5.77 -35.83 -0.91
N ASN A 28 6.66 -35.57 -1.86
CA ASN A 28 7.78 -34.65 -1.63
C ASN A 28 7.18 -33.26 -1.40
N GLU A 29 7.37 -32.78 -0.17
CA GLU A 29 7.42 -31.39 0.27
C GLU A 29 6.75 -30.36 -0.65
N TYR A 30 5.45 -30.15 -0.46
CA TYR A 30 4.93 -28.79 -0.59
C TYR A 30 5.45 -28.04 0.62
N ASN A 31 6.44 -27.17 0.41
CA ASN A 31 6.90 -26.23 1.41
C ASN A 31 5.72 -25.31 1.74
N ASP A 32 4.96 -25.64 2.77
CA ASP A 32 3.96 -24.75 3.39
C ASP A 32 4.72 -23.69 4.19
N SER A 33 5.48 -22.86 3.48
CA SER A 33 6.05 -21.64 4.04
C SER A 33 4.95 -20.60 3.97
N THR A 34 4.09 -20.58 4.98
CA THR A 34 3.15 -19.47 5.15
C THR A 34 3.96 -18.17 5.15
N PRO A 35 3.62 -17.18 4.29
CA PRO A 35 4.40 -15.96 4.20
C PRO A 35 4.38 -15.25 5.55
N SER A 36 5.55 -14.78 5.98
CA SER A 36 5.73 -14.05 7.23
C SER A 36 4.80 -12.83 7.28
N GLU A 37 4.39 -12.43 8.49
CA GLU A 37 3.56 -11.23 8.66
C GLU A 37 4.22 -9.99 8.04
N LYS A 38 5.56 -9.87 8.17
CA LYS A 38 6.35 -8.80 7.56
C LYS A 38 6.34 -8.86 6.02
N GLU A 39 6.43 -10.05 5.44
CA GLU A 39 6.33 -10.27 3.99
C GLU A 39 4.95 -9.85 3.46
N GLN A 40 3.87 -10.21 4.17
CA GLN A 40 2.50 -9.83 3.81
C GLN A 40 2.28 -8.31 3.91
N GLN A 41 2.81 -7.68 4.96
CA GLN A 41 2.78 -6.22 5.14
C GLN A 41 3.49 -5.51 3.99
N PHE A 42 4.67 -5.98 3.61
CA PHE A 42 5.47 -5.39 2.53
C PHE A 42 4.77 -5.52 1.18
N ALA A 43 4.25 -6.72 0.87
CA ALA A 43 3.48 -6.96 -0.36
C ALA A 43 2.25 -6.05 -0.45
N ARG A 44 1.53 -5.88 0.66
CA ARG A 44 0.35 -5.02 0.72
C ARG A 44 0.70 -3.54 0.52
N ALA A 45 1.77 -3.06 1.13
CA ALA A 45 2.24 -1.70 0.94
C ALA A 45 2.66 -1.45 -0.51
N CYS A 46 3.46 -2.34 -1.10
CA CYS A 46 3.89 -2.24 -2.50
C CYS A 46 2.69 -2.19 -3.44
N TYR A 47 1.71 -3.07 -3.26
CA TYR A 47 0.48 -3.04 -4.04
C TYR A 47 -0.21 -1.66 -3.97
N ILE A 48 -0.36 -1.12 -2.76
CA ILE A 48 -1.00 0.19 -2.56
C ILE A 48 -0.19 1.32 -3.24
N MET A 49 1.13 1.31 -3.12
CA MET A 49 2.01 2.32 -3.73
C MET A 49 1.89 2.29 -5.26
N LEU A 50 1.99 1.11 -5.88
CA LEU A 50 1.84 0.97 -7.34
C LEU A 50 0.44 1.38 -7.81
N ALA A 51 -0.61 1.09 -7.03
CA ALA A 51 -1.98 1.45 -7.36
C ALA A 51 -2.31 2.94 -7.13
N LEU A 52 -1.56 3.62 -6.25
CA LEU A 52 -1.65 5.07 -6.06
C LEU A 52 -0.84 5.88 -7.07
N TRP A 53 0.20 5.28 -7.64
CA TRP A 53 1.08 5.96 -8.60
C TRP A 53 0.30 6.37 -9.87
N PRO A 54 0.14 7.68 -10.15
CA PRO A 54 -0.74 8.15 -11.21
C PRO A 54 -0.37 7.63 -12.60
N ALA A 55 0.93 7.55 -12.92
CA ALA A 55 1.41 7.11 -14.22
C ALA A 55 1.00 5.66 -14.50
N MET A 56 1.26 4.74 -13.57
CA MET A 56 0.87 3.34 -13.72
C MET A 56 -0.64 3.14 -13.70
N ARG A 57 -1.36 3.83 -12.80
CA ARG A 57 -2.83 3.72 -12.74
C ARG A 57 -3.47 4.16 -14.06
N GLN A 58 -2.93 5.22 -14.69
CA GLN A 58 -3.38 5.66 -16.01
C GLN A 58 -2.99 4.65 -17.09
N ALA A 59 -1.77 4.12 -17.06
CA ALA A 59 -1.30 3.13 -18.03
C ALA A 59 -2.16 1.84 -18.01
N VAL A 60 -2.56 1.39 -16.82
CA VAL A 60 -3.46 0.23 -16.66
C VAL A 60 -4.88 0.57 -17.13
N LEU A 61 -5.40 1.74 -16.79
CA LEU A 61 -6.74 2.19 -17.18
C LEU A 61 -6.89 2.29 -18.71
N GLU A 62 -5.90 2.89 -19.37
CA GLU A 62 -5.89 3.11 -20.82
C GLU A 62 -5.29 1.94 -21.60
N GLN A 63 -4.91 0.85 -20.91
CA GLN A 63 -4.36 -0.37 -21.50
C GLN A 63 -3.11 -0.09 -22.36
N TRP A 64 -2.21 0.79 -21.90
CA TRP A 64 -0.96 1.08 -22.61
C TRP A 64 -0.04 -0.15 -22.73
N GLY A 65 -0.16 -1.10 -21.79
CA GLY A 65 0.48 -2.41 -21.87
C GLY A 65 -0.34 -3.48 -22.61
N GLY A 66 -1.46 -3.12 -23.25
CA GLY A 66 -2.39 -4.06 -23.86
C GLY A 66 -3.32 -4.75 -22.84
N VAL A 67 -3.97 -5.83 -23.27
CA VAL A 67 -4.96 -6.56 -22.45
C VAL A 67 -4.40 -7.13 -21.15
N ASP A 68 -3.09 -7.33 -21.10
CA ASP A 68 -2.36 -7.88 -19.97
C ASP A 68 -1.84 -6.77 -19.03
N SER A 69 -2.27 -5.52 -19.18
CA SER A 69 -1.78 -4.37 -18.39
C SER A 69 -1.90 -4.56 -16.87
N GLU A 70 -2.97 -5.21 -16.41
CA GLU A 70 -3.17 -5.54 -14.99
C GLU A 70 -2.26 -6.69 -14.53
N GLU A 71 -2.02 -7.68 -15.40
CA GLU A 71 -1.11 -8.79 -15.14
C GLU A 71 0.34 -8.31 -15.04
N LYS A 72 0.73 -7.35 -15.88
CA LYS A 72 2.03 -6.66 -15.85
C LYS A 72 2.27 -5.93 -14.53
N GLN A 73 1.29 -5.14 -14.06
CA GLN A 73 1.37 -4.52 -12.73
C GLN A 73 1.54 -5.57 -11.62
N THR A 74 0.80 -6.67 -11.70
CA THR A 74 0.90 -7.78 -10.74
C THR A 74 2.27 -8.47 -10.81
N TYR A 75 2.84 -8.59 -12.00
CA TYR A 75 4.18 -9.12 -12.22
C TYR A 75 5.25 -8.24 -11.56
N LEU A 76 5.19 -6.92 -11.77
CA LEU A 76 6.10 -5.98 -11.10
C LEU A 76 5.98 -6.08 -9.58
N LEU A 77 4.76 -6.17 -9.06
CA LEU A 77 4.54 -6.38 -7.62
C LEU A 77 5.20 -7.67 -7.12
N SER A 78 5.01 -8.78 -7.83
CA SER A 78 5.65 -10.06 -7.47
C SER A 78 7.17 -9.92 -7.46
N TYR A 79 7.75 -9.29 -8.49
CA TYR A 79 9.19 -9.06 -8.58
C TYR A 79 9.72 -8.25 -7.38
N LEU A 80 9.04 -7.16 -7.00
CA LEU A 80 9.43 -6.36 -5.83
C LEU A 80 9.32 -7.18 -4.53
N CYS A 81 8.30 -8.02 -4.40
CA CYS A 81 8.13 -8.89 -3.23
C CYS A 81 9.18 -10.00 -3.15
N ASP A 82 9.57 -10.57 -4.29
CA ASP A 82 10.59 -11.62 -4.36
C ASP A 82 11.98 -11.05 -4.04
N GLU A 83 12.30 -9.86 -4.56
CA GLU A 83 13.60 -9.21 -4.37
C GLU A 83 13.73 -8.65 -2.94
N TYR A 84 12.73 -7.91 -2.46
CA TYR A 84 12.81 -7.14 -1.21
C TYR A 84 11.93 -7.65 -0.09
N GLY A 85 10.91 -8.46 -0.37
CA GLY A 85 9.94 -8.89 0.63
C GLY A 85 10.50 -9.84 1.70
N SER A 86 11.63 -10.51 1.44
CA SER A 86 12.23 -11.42 2.43
C SER A 86 12.95 -10.71 3.59
N GLY A 87 13.27 -9.43 3.46
CA GLY A 87 14.05 -8.66 4.45
C GLY A 87 15.48 -9.18 4.70
N LYS A 88 15.95 -10.17 3.94
CA LYS A 88 17.28 -10.79 4.08
C LYS A 88 18.35 -10.13 3.22
N GLY A 89 17.96 -9.19 2.36
CA GLY A 89 18.83 -8.42 1.48
C GLY A 89 19.25 -7.08 2.08
N SER A 90 20.07 -6.35 1.32
CA SER A 90 20.30 -4.94 1.58
C SER A 90 19.04 -4.14 1.24
N CYS A 91 18.81 -3.05 1.97
CA CYS A 91 17.78 -2.09 1.61
C CYS A 91 17.98 -1.65 0.14
N PRO A 92 16.90 -1.56 -0.67
CA PRO A 92 17.00 -1.12 -2.05
C PRO A 92 17.70 0.23 -2.14
N ASP A 93 18.56 0.39 -3.15
CA ASP A 93 19.07 1.70 -3.51
C ASP A 93 17.98 2.50 -4.25
N ALA A 94 17.86 3.79 -3.93
CA ALA A 94 16.78 4.63 -4.46
C ALA A 94 16.93 4.88 -5.96
N ASP A 95 18.17 5.12 -6.42
CA ASP A 95 18.45 5.40 -7.83
C ASP A 95 18.23 4.12 -8.66
N ASP A 96 18.73 2.98 -8.18
CA ASP A 96 18.54 1.68 -8.87
C ASP A 96 17.05 1.29 -8.96
N LEU A 97 16.29 1.54 -7.90
CA LEU A 97 14.85 1.24 -7.87
C LEU A 97 14.05 2.21 -8.74
N ALA A 98 14.42 3.50 -8.77
CA ALA A 98 13.81 4.47 -9.67
C ALA A 98 14.08 4.11 -11.14
N ASP A 99 15.33 3.79 -11.49
CA ASP A 99 15.72 3.34 -12.82
C ASP A 99 14.97 2.06 -13.22
N LEU A 100 14.79 1.11 -12.30
CA LEU A 100 13.97 -0.08 -12.54
C LEU A 100 12.53 0.30 -12.92
N LEU A 101 11.90 1.19 -12.14
CA LEU A 101 10.52 1.62 -12.36
C LEU A 101 10.35 2.41 -13.66
N ASP A 102 11.30 3.30 -13.98
CA ASP A 102 11.34 4.05 -15.23
C ASP A 102 11.45 3.13 -16.44
N ASN A 103 12.41 2.20 -16.41
CA ASN A 103 12.59 1.22 -17.47
C ASN A 103 11.35 0.33 -17.62
N TYR A 104 10.72 -0.07 -16.52
CA TYR A 104 9.50 -0.87 -16.56
C TYR A 104 8.34 -0.11 -17.23
N MET A 105 8.14 1.17 -16.87
CA MET A 105 7.11 2.01 -17.51
C MET A 105 7.40 2.24 -18.99
N ALA A 106 8.67 2.42 -19.37
CA ALA A 106 9.06 2.62 -20.76
C ALA A 106 8.90 1.33 -21.60
N GLU A 107 9.33 0.18 -21.10
CA GLU A 107 9.32 -1.07 -21.88
C GLU A 107 7.94 -1.75 -21.90
N GLU A 108 7.25 -1.78 -20.75
CA GLU A 108 6.04 -2.58 -20.60
C GLU A 108 4.76 -1.80 -20.96
N TYR A 109 4.81 -0.48 -20.80
CA TYR A 109 3.68 0.44 -21.03
C TYR A 109 3.96 1.51 -22.10
N ASP A 110 5.10 1.47 -22.80
CA ASP A 110 5.48 2.49 -23.81
C ASP A 110 5.35 3.93 -23.27
N CYS A 111 5.63 4.10 -21.97
CA CYS A 111 5.41 5.35 -21.25
C CYS A 111 6.73 5.91 -20.72
N GLN A 112 7.20 6.98 -21.35
CA GLN A 112 8.31 7.75 -20.83
C GLN A 112 7.81 8.72 -19.74
N LEU A 113 8.38 8.60 -18.55
CA LEU A 113 8.10 9.53 -17.46
C LEU A 113 8.88 10.82 -17.68
N GLU A 114 8.19 11.95 -17.58
CA GLU A 114 8.76 13.31 -17.67
C GLU A 114 8.83 14.01 -16.30
N ASP A 115 8.41 13.31 -15.25
CA ASP A 115 8.45 13.74 -13.87
C ASP A 115 9.34 12.79 -13.04
N ASP A 116 9.67 13.22 -11.82
CA ASP A 116 10.45 12.41 -10.87
C ASP A 116 9.54 11.45 -10.06
N SER A 117 8.39 11.03 -10.61
CA SER A 117 7.42 10.24 -9.86
C SER A 117 7.90 8.83 -9.54
N SER A 118 8.75 8.23 -10.39
CA SER A 118 9.43 6.96 -10.12
C SER A 118 10.35 7.05 -8.91
N MET A 119 11.12 8.14 -8.79
CA MET A 119 11.99 8.41 -7.64
C MET A 119 11.19 8.55 -6.34
N LEU A 120 10.04 9.22 -6.38
CA LEU A 120 9.15 9.34 -5.21
C LEU A 120 8.58 7.98 -4.79
N VAL A 121 8.16 7.16 -5.75
CA VAL A 121 7.66 5.79 -5.46
C VAL A 121 8.78 4.92 -4.91
N ALA A 122 9.99 5.00 -5.47
CA ALA A 122 11.16 4.27 -4.99
C ALA A 122 11.50 4.65 -3.53
N ALA A 123 11.49 5.95 -3.22
CA ALA A 123 11.71 6.44 -1.85
C ALA A 123 10.66 5.86 -0.88
N HIS A 124 9.39 5.85 -1.24
CA HIS A 124 8.33 5.26 -0.40
C HIS A 124 8.46 3.74 -0.22
N VAL A 125 8.92 3.01 -1.24
CA VAL A 125 9.21 1.58 -1.11
C VAL A 125 10.37 1.35 -0.13
N ILE A 126 11.40 2.19 -0.15
CA ILE A 126 12.52 2.14 0.79
C ILE A 126 12.08 2.47 2.22
N GLU A 127 11.28 3.52 2.40
CA GLU A 127 10.68 3.87 3.71
C GLU A 127 9.84 2.71 4.25
N CYS A 128 9.05 2.09 3.38
CA CYS A 128 8.25 0.92 3.72
C CYS A 128 9.13 -0.26 4.17
N TYR A 129 10.20 -0.55 3.43
CA TYR A 129 11.17 -1.60 3.76
C TYR A 129 11.75 -1.36 5.16
N LYS A 130 12.22 -0.15 5.44
CA LYS A 130 12.79 0.22 6.75
C LYS A 130 11.75 0.12 7.88
N ALA A 131 10.54 0.63 7.67
CA ALA A 131 9.48 0.57 8.67
C ALA A 131 9.10 -0.87 9.05
N ILE A 132 9.09 -1.79 8.09
CA ILE A 132 8.70 -3.19 8.30
C ILE A 132 9.85 -4.03 8.87
N PHE A 133 11.04 -3.93 8.27
CA PHE A 133 12.15 -4.85 8.56
C PHE A 133 13.12 -4.31 9.61
N GLU A 134 13.30 -2.99 9.73
CA GLU A 134 14.26 -2.37 10.66
C GLU A 134 13.59 -1.80 11.92
N GLU A 135 12.48 -1.07 11.77
CA GLU A 135 11.87 -0.28 12.85
C GLU A 135 10.66 -0.96 13.53
N GLU A 136 10.16 -2.07 12.98
CA GLU A 136 8.99 -2.84 13.47
C GLU A 136 7.66 -2.04 13.60
N HIS A 137 7.56 -0.87 12.96
CA HIS A 137 6.34 -0.06 12.86
C HIS A 137 5.57 -0.28 11.54
N GLY A 138 5.91 -1.33 10.80
CA GLY A 138 5.33 -1.67 9.50
C GLY A 138 3.81 -1.70 9.45
N GLN A 139 3.14 -2.20 10.50
CA GLN A 139 1.69 -2.25 10.55
C GLN A 139 1.04 -0.86 10.58
N GLU A 140 1.64 0.12 11.27
CA GLU A 140 1.15 1.49 11.32
C GLU A 140 1.33 2.19 9.97
N PHE A 141 2.48 1.96 9.33
CA PHE A 141 2.78 2.46 7.99
C PHE A 141 1.79 1.93 6.94
N VAL A 142 1.58 0.60 6.90
CA VAL A 142 0.61 -0.05 6.00
C VAL A 142 -0.81 0.47 6.26
N ASN A 143 -1.21 0.62 7.53
CA ASN A 143 -2.52 1.17 7.88
C ASN A 143 -2.68 2.64 7.43
N ALA A 144 -1.61 3.44 7.45
CA ALA A 144 -1.63 4.81 6.94
C ALA A 144 -1.81 4.82 5.41
N LEU A 145 -1.06 3.98 4.69
CA LEU A 145 -1.20 3.79 3.25
C LEU A 145 -2.60 3.30 2.85
N GLU A 146 -3.19 2.40 3.62
CA GLU A 146 -4.57 1.96 3.36
C GLU A 146 -5.60 3.08 3.50
N LYS A 147 -5.38 3.99 4.46
CA LYS A 147 -6.25 5.16 4.63
C LYS A 147 -6.11 6.13 3.46
N THR A 148 -4.90 6.37 2.96
CA THR A 148 -4.68 7.22 1.78
C THR A 148 -5.30 6.58 0.55
N PHE A 149 -5.10 5.28 0.35
CA PHE A 149 -5.73 4.48 -0.70
C PHE A 149 -7.26 4.56 -0.68
N ALA A 150 -7.87 4.34 0.49
CA ALA A 150 -9.32 4.40 0.64
C ALA A 150 -9.89 5.79 0.34
N LYS A 151 -9.18 6.86 0.74
CA LYS A 151 -9.57 8.24 0.41
C LYS A 151 -9.49 8.49 -1.09
N ALA A 152 -8.37 8.15 -1.72
CA ALA A 152 -8.15 8.34 -3.16
C ALA A 152 -9.24 7.61 -3.99
N TYR A 153 -9.55 6.35 -3.66
CA TYR A 153 -10.57 5.57 -4.36
C TYR A 153 -11.99 6.07 -4.11
N LYS A 154 -12.31 6.54 -2.89
CA LYS A 154 -13.62 7.13 -2.60
C LYS A 154 -13.83 8.45 -3.35
N THR A 155 -12.79 9.26 -3.48
CA THR A 155 -12.82 10.49 -4.29
C THR A 155 -13.07 10.16 -5.76
N VAL A 156 -12.45 9.12 -6.32
CA VAL A 156 -12.70 8.68 -7.71
C VAL A 156 -14.16 8.22 -7.91
N GLN A 157 -14.73 7.46 -6.96
CA GLN A 157 -16.14 7.05 -7.03
C GLN A 157 -17.12 8.23 -6.91
N ASN A 158 -16.80 9.24 -6.09
CA ASN A 158 -17.62 10.43 -5.92
C ASN A 158 -17.47 11.43 -7.09
N ASN A 159 -16.28 11.55 -7.68
CA ASN A 159 -16.00 12.45 -8.83
C ASN A 159 -16.62 11.97 -10.14
N ALA A 160 -16.99 10.68 -10.26
CA ALA A 160 -17.87 10.22 -11.35
C ALA A 160 -19.27 10.88 -11.31
N THR A 161 -19.63 11.56 -10.21
CA THR A 161 -20.91 12.27 -10.06
C THR A 161 -20.78 13.79 -10.04
N GLN A 162 -19.67 14.38 -9.56
CA GLN A 162 -19.45 15.83 -9.64
C GLN A 162 -17.95 16.17 -9.74
N HIS A 163 -17.57 16.92 -10.78
CA HIS A 163 -16.31 17.65 -10.85
C HIS A 163 -16.27 18.65 -9.67
N SER A 164 -15.45 18.37 -8.66
CA SER A 164 -14.97 19.41 -7.75
C SER A 164 -13.48 19.22 -7.51
N ASP A 165 -12.76 20.26 -7.92
CA ASP A 165 -11.35 20.54 -7.73
C ASP A 165 -11.02 20.55 -6.23
N GLU A 166 -10.25 19.60 -5.73
CA GLU A 166 -9.61 19.69 -4.42
C GLU A 166 -8.14 19.27 -4.56
N GLU A 167 -7.27 20.25 -4.29
CA GLU A 167 -5.82 20.17 -4.26
C GLU A 167 -5.35 18.99 -3.40
N LEU A 168 -4.47 18.16 -3.97
CA LEU A 168 -3.72 17.15 -3.24
C LEU A 168 -2.71 17.88 -2.34
N ASP A 169 -3.07 18.05 -1.08
CA ASP A 169 -2.15 18.46 -0.02
C ASP A 169 -1.13 17.33 0.20
N ASP A 170 0.09 17.63 -0.23
CA ASP A 170 1.32 16.87 -0.05
C ASP A 170 1.47 16.51 1.44
N ALA A 171 1.26 15.24 1.75
CA ALA A 171 1.38 14.74 3.12
C ALA A 171 2.87 14.61 3.47
N GLU A 172 3.48 15.73 3.86
CA GLU A 172 4.79 15.78 4.51
C GLU A 172 4.73 14.97 5.82
N LEU A 173 5.36 13.79 5.83
CA LEU A 173 5.53 12.95 7.02
C LEU A 173 6.93 13.15 7.60
N GLY A 174 7.02 13.81 8.76
CA GLY A 174 8.22 13.95 9.62
C GLY A 174 8.44 15.40 10.06
N ASP A 175 8.69 15.78 11.31
CA ASP A 175 9.14 15.07 12.51
C ASP A 175 8.98 16.00 13.74
N GLY A 176 8.75 15.40 14.91
CA GLY A 176 9.38 15.72 16.19
C GLY A 176 9.38 17.15 16.77
N GLU A 177 8.66 17.30 17.90
CA GLU A 177 8.69 18.42 18.85
C GLU A 177 10.06 19.08 19.11
N THR A 178 10.10 20.42 19.17
CA THR A 178 10.86 21.13 20.21
C THR A 178 10.14 22.41 20.63
N GLN A 179 9.76 22.45 21.90
CA GLN A 179 9.18 23.59 22.61
C GLN A 179 10.16 24.77 22.69
N SER A 180 9.70 25.99 22.38
CA SER A 180 10.02 27.16 23.19
C SER A 180 9.05 28.32 22.94
N ALA A 181 8.39 28.71 24.02
CA ALA A 181 7.53 29.88 24.14
C ALA A 181 8.33 31.19 24.05
N ILE A 182 7.71 32.26 23.51
CA ILE A 182 7.77 33.65 24.04
C ILE A 182 6.58 34.48 23.47
N GLN A 183 5.63 34.73 24.39
CA GLN A 183 4.80 35.92 24.67
C GLN A 183 4.41 36.97 23.60
N HIS A 184 3.07 37.10 23.46
CA HIS A 184 2.19 38.29 23.49
C HIS A 184 2.60 39.58 22.76
N GLU A 185 1.69 40.14 21.94
CA GLU A 185 0.84 41.32 22.26
C GLU A 185 -0.34 41.45 21.25
N ASP A 186 -1.52 41.86 21.74
CA ASP A 186 -2.80 42.15 21.05
C ASP A 186 -3.30 43.51 21.64
N PRO A 187 -4.34 44.25 21.17
CA PRO A 187 -5.21 44.18 19.96
C PRO A 187 -5.49 45.62 19.40
N PRO A 188 -6.67 46.05 18.86
CA PRO A 188 -7.77 45.39 18.12
C PRO A 188 -8.16 46.13 16.80
N ASN A 189 -8.82 45.47 15.82
CA ASN A 189 -9.89 46.17 15.06
C ASN A 189 -10.92 45.26 14.34
N GLN A 190 -12.09 45.15 14.98
CA GLN A 190 -13.45 45.29 14.43
C GLN A 190 -13.84 44.62 13.10
N LEU A 191 -14.61 43.54 13.28
CA LEU A 191 -15.71 43.01 12.47
C LEU A 191 -16.37 43.99 11.48
N ILE A 192 -16.28 43.72 10.17
CA ILE A 192 -17.38 44.02 9.22
C ILE A 192 -17.48 42.86 8.20
N ASN A 193 -18.39 41.93 8.47
CA ASN A 193 -18.87 40.97 7.47
C ASN A 193 -19.62 41.72 6.37
N LYS A 194 -18.99 41.93 5.21
CA LYS A 194 -19.71 42.34 3.99
C LYS A 194 -20.14 41.09 3.23
N PRO A 195 -21.44 40.87 2.95
CA PRO A 195 -21.88 39.77 2.10
C PRO A 195 -21.30 39.96 0.69
N LYS A 196 -20.68 38.90 0.15
CA LYS A 196 -20.20 38.87 -1.25
C LYS A 196 -21.42 39.05 -2.17
N PRO A 197 -21.41 39.98 -3.15
CA PRO A 197 -22.49 40.10 -4.11
C PRO A 197 -22.60 38.79 -4.92
N LYS A 198 -23.83 38.32 -5.15
CA LYS A 198 -24.09 37.13 -5.96
C LYS A 198 -23.66 37.40 -7.41
N PRO A 199 -23.06 36.43 -8.10
CA PRO A 199 -22.73 36.58 -9.51
C PRO A 199 -24.00 36.75 -10.33
N GLU A 200 -24.09 37.85 -11.08
CA GLU A 200 -25.13 38.08 -12.08
C GLU A 200 -24.76 37.24 -13.32
N ILE A 201 -25.62 36.27 -13.64
CA ILE A 201 -25.53 35.45 -14.85
C ILE A 201 -26.30 36.21 -15.92
N ASP A 202 -25.62 36.62 -16.99
CA ASP A 202 -26.25 37.28 -18.13
C ASP A 202 -27.19 36.32 -18.88
N GLU A 203 -28.07 36.83 -19.75
CA GLU A 203 -29.00 36.02 -20.56
C GLU A 203 -28.29 35.07 -21.54
N ASP A 204 -26.96 35.16 -21.66
CA ASP A 204 -26.09 34.29 -22.46
C ASP A 204 -25.29 33.26 -21.61
N GLY A 205 -25.54 33.17 -20.28
CA GLY A 205 -24.99 32.13 -19.41
C GLY A 205 -23.53 32.32 -18.95
N PHE A 206 -22.92 33.48 -19.21
CA PHE A 206 -21.56 33.81 -18.78
C PHE A 206 -21.53 34.71 -17.54
N GLU A 207 -20.64 34.40 -16.59
CA GLU A 207 -20.40 35.19 -15.37
C GLU A 207 -19.47 36.37 -15.67
N THR A 208 -19.93 37.59 -15.38
CA THR A 208 -19.17 38.82 -15.68
C THR A 208 -18.10 39.08 -14.61
N VAL A 209 -16.82 38.97 -14.99
CA VAL A 209 -15.67 39.29 -14.11
C VAL A 209 -15.54 40.80 -13.89
N VAL A 210 -15.94 41.28 -12.71
CA VAL A 210 -15.70 42.66 -12.28
C VAL A 210 -14.27 42.85 -11.78
N SER A 211 -13.40 43.49 -12.58
CA SER A 211 -12.03 43.81 -12.17
C SER A 211 -12.01 44.91 -11.10
N ARG A 212 -11.35 44.63 -9.97
CA ARG A 212 -11.27 45.52 -8.80
C ARG A 212 -10.16 46.56 -9.00
N ARG A 213 -10.51 47.81 -9.28
CA ARG A 213 -9.57 48.95 -9.38
C ARG A 213 -9.01 49.31 -7.99
N ARG A 214 -7.68 49.18 -7.80
CA ARG A 214 -6.94 49.65 -6.61
C ARG A 214 -6.90 51.18 -6.54
N ARG A 215 -7.21 51.75 -5.39
CA ARG A 215 -6.80 53.08 -4.92
C ARG A 215 -6.42 52.96 -3.45
#